data_AF-A0A2G1YPM4-F1
#
_entry.id   AF-A0A2G1YPM4-F1
#
_cell.length_a   1.000
_cell.length_b   1.000
_cell.length_c   1.000
_cell.angle_alpha   90.00
_cell.angle_beta   90.00
_cell.angle_gamma   90.00
#
_symmetry.space_group_name_H-M   'P 1'
#
loop_
_entity.id
_entity.type
_entity.pdbx_description
1 polymer ?
#
loop_
_entity_poly.entity_id
_entity_poly.type
_entity_poly.pdbx_seq_one_letter_code
_entity_poly.pdbx_strand_id
1 'polypeptide(L)'
;MVKLLSSLLLALFVFAGCNSQPAPKTSTTPSWILNPNQSGKNGAVGSSMRTYDQRTSTQRKLAITRALDELSLQLGVKVEMSLTKQESYKNGRGSTQMNVGASYKTKSTITAHIEAVHEDKISGELFIWMVVD
;
A
#
# COMPACT_ATOMS: atom_id res chain seq x y z
N MET A 1 -21.53 -27.40 -55.88
CA MET A 1 -22.11 -26.91 -54.61
C MET A 1 -21.22 -27.16 -53.38
N VAL A 2 -20.47 -28.27 -53.29
CA VAL A 2 -19.61 -28.60 -52.12
C VAL A 2 -18.49 -27.59 -51.85
N LYS A 3 -17.91 -26.96 -52.89
CA LYS A 3 -16.83 -25.95 -52.74
C LYS A 3 -17.30 -24.63 -52.09
N LEU A 4 -18.57 -24.25 -52.26
CA LEU A 4 -19.15 -23.05 -51.65
C LEU A 4 -19.43 -23.25 -50.15
N LEU A 5 -19.78 -24.48 -49.74
CA LEU A 5 -20.02 -24.82 -48.34
C LEU A 5 -18.72 -24.80 -47.50
N SER A 6 -17.61 -25.22 -48.10
CA SER A 6 -16.29 -25.30 -47.42
C SER A 6 -15.70 -23.90 -47.15
N SER A 7 -15.86 -22.94 -48.07
CA SER A 7 -15.43 -21.54 -47.82
C SER A 7 -16.28 -20.85 -46.75
N LEU A 8 -17.56 -21.20 -46.63
CA LEU A 8 -18.45 -20.61 -45.62
C LEU A 8 -18.10 -21.11 -44.20
N LEU A 9 -17.72 -22.38 -44.06
CA LEU A 9 -17.31 -22.97 -42.78
C LEU A 9 -15.99 -22.38 -42.26
N LEU A 10 -15.05 -22.08 -43.18
CA LEU A 10 -13.77 -21.46 -42.83
C LEU A 10 -13.93 -20.00 -42.40
N ALA A 11 -14.87 -19.26 -43.02
CA ALA A 11 -15.17 -17.88 -42.64
C ALA A 11 -15.81 -17.77 -41.23
N LEU A 12 -16.64 -18.74 -40.84
CA LEU A 12 -17.27 -18.78 -39.51
C LEU A 12 -16.27 -19.02 -38.36
N PHE A 13 -15.14 -19.69 -38.63
CA PHE A 13 -14.12 -19.94 -37.60
C PHE A 13 -13.27 -18.70 -37.26
N VAL A 14 -13.13 -17.74 -38.19
CA VAL A 14 -12.30 -16.54 -37.97
C VAL A 14 -13.01 -15.49 -37.11
N PHE A 15 -14.35 -15.46 -37.11
CA PHE A 15 -15.13 -14.48 -36.32
C PHE A 15 -15.43 -14.91 -34.88
N ALA A 16 -15.18 -16.17 -34.49
CA ALA A 16 -15.47 -16.65 -33.13
C ALA A 16 -14.42 -16.24 -32.07
N GLY A 17 -13.28 -15.68 -32.48
CA GLY A 17 -12.13 -15.42 -31.58
C GLY A 17 -12.12 -14.08 -30.84
N CYS A 18 -13.06 -13.16 -31.08
CA CYS A 18 -12.92 -11.76 -30.67
C CYS A 18 -13.71 -11.33 -29.40
N ASN A 19 -14.35 -12.27 -28.69
CA ASN A 19 -15.29 -11.91 -27.59
C ASN A 19 -14.80 -12.17 -26.15
N SER A 20 -13.54 -12.58 -25.95
CA SER A 20 -13.02 -12.81 -24.60
C SER A 20 -11.72 -12.04 -24.37
N GLN A 21 -11.83 -10.71 -24.38
CA GLN A 21 -10.77 -9.89 -23.83
C GLN A 21 -11.02 -9.75 -22.33
N PRO A 22 -10.16 -10.31 -21.46
CA PRO A 22 -10.35 -10.19 -20.02
C PRO A 22 -10.34 -8.71 -19.66
N ALA A 23 -11.38 -8.27 -18.94
CA ALA A 23 -11.44 -6.89 -18.47
C ALA A 23 -10.15 -6.56 -17.69
N PRO A 24 -9.52 -5.39 -17.94
CA PRO A 24 -8.33 -5.01 -17.20
C PRO A 24 -8.67 -4.98 -15.71
N LYS A 25 -7.90 -5.73 -14.92
CA LYS A 25 -8.03 -5.71 -13.45
C LYS A 25 -7.64 -4.33 -12.96
N THR A 26 -8.62 -3.46 -12.74
CA THR A 26 -8.39 -2.17 -12.10
C THR A 26 -8.05 -2.43 -10.64
N SER A 27 -6.80 -2.19 -10.25
CA SER A 27 -6.43 -2.06 -8.84
C SER A 27 -7.20 -0.85 -8.30
N THR A 28 -8.18 -1.07 -7.43
CA THR A 28 -8.93 0.04 -6.82
C THR A 28 -8.02 0.73 -5.82
N THR A 29 -7.32 1.76 -6.29
CA THR A 29 -6.48 2.62 -5.44
C THR A 29 -7.38 3.38 -4.45
N PRO A 30 -7.16 3.25 -3.14
CA PRO A 30 -7.94 3.98 -2.15
C PRO A 30 -7.81 5.51 -2.28
N SER A 31 -8.91 6.23 -2.05
CA SER A 31 -8.93 7.70 -2.16
C SER A 31 -7.97 8.40 -1.19
N TRP A 32 -7.73 7.81 -0.01
CA TRP A 32 -6.83 8.38 1.00
C TRP A 32 -5.38 8.49 0.51
N ILE A 33 -4.97 7.72 -0.52
CA ILE A 33 -3.63 7.82 -1.09
C ILE A 33 -3.42 9.19 -1.74
N LEU A 34 -4.45 9.72 -2.40
CA LEU A 34 -4.39 11.00 -3.10
C LEU A 34 -4.91 12.16 -2.24
N ASN A 35 -5.84 11.87 -1.33
CA ASN A 35 -6.41 12.85 -0.41
C ASN A 35 -6.43 12.31 1.03
N PRO A 36 -5.32 12.43 1.78
CA PRO A 36 -5.24 11.94 3.15
C PRO A 36 -6.02 12.78 4.16
N ASN A 37 -6.34 14.03 3.82
CA ASN A 37 -7.15 14.92 4.65
C ASN A 37 -8.63 14.81 4.25
N GLN A 38 -9.23 13.67 4.60
CA GLN A 38 -10.62 13.36 4.27
C GLN A 38 -11.40 12.88 5.49
N SER A 39 -12.72 13.02 5.44
CA SER A 39 -13.64 12.60 6.51
C SER A 39 -13.35 13.27 7.87
N GLY A 40 -12.90 14.52 7.85
CA GLY A 40 -12.56 15.29 9.06
C GLY A 40 -11.27 14.84 9.76
N LYS A 41 -10.51 13.92 9.14
CA LYS A 41 -9.21 13.46 9.65
C LYS A 41 -8.10 14.30 9.05
N ASN A 42 -7.13 14.67 9.87
CA ASN A 42 -5.86 15.25 9.42
C ASN A 42 -4.83 14.13 9.37
N GLY A 43 -4.31 13.84 8.18
CA GLY A 43 -3.40 12.72 7.99
C GLY A 43 -2.42 12.94 6.86
N ALA A 44 -1.45 12.04 6.79
CA ALA A 44 -0.45 12.01 5.73
C ALA A 44 -0.23 10.58 5.24
N VAL A 45 0.18 10.46 3.98
CA VAL A 45 0.54 9.18 3.37
C VAL A 45 2.03 9.11 3.19
N GLY A 46 2.62 8.00 3.63
CA GLY A 46 3.97 7.62 3.27
C GLY A 46 3.92 6.37 2.41
N SER A 47 4.73 6.36 1.35
CA SER A 47 4.86 5.20 0.48
C SER A 47 6.28 4.64 0.48
N SER A 48 6.40 3.34 0.20
CA SER A 48 7.69 2.71 -0.04
C SER A 48 7.55 1.61 -1.08
N MET A 49 8.38 1.69 -2.11
CA MET A 49 8.64 0.55 -2.99
C MET A 49 9.40 -0.55 -2.22
N ARG A 50 9.51 -1.73 -2.83
CA ARG A 50 10.30 -2.84 -2.29
C ARG A 50 11.73 -2.37 -1.99
N THR A 51 12.17 -2.62 -0.77
CA THR A 51 13.51 -2.27 -0.29
C THR A 51 14.53 -3.30 -0.77
N TYR A 52 15.82 -2.94 -0.74
CA TYR A 52 16.92 -3.79 -1.23
C TYR A 52 16.98 -5.16 -0.54
N ASP A 53 16.57 -5.22 0.73
CA ASP A 53 16.54 -6.43 1.55
C ASP A 53 15.27 -7.27 1.32
N GLN A 54 14.33 -6.80 0.49
CA GLN A 54 13.06 -7.44 0.14
C GLN A 54 12.18 -7.77 1.36
N ARG A 55 12.43 -7.15 2.52
CA ARG A 55 11.67 -7.40 3.75
C ARG A 55 10.49 -6.44 3.84
N THR A 56 9.29 -6.99 3.97
CA THR A 56 8.06 -6.22 4.22
C THR A 56 8.17 -5.34 5.46
N SER A 57 8.90 -5.77 6.49
CA SER A 57 9.11 -4.98 7.71
C SER A 57 9.94 -3.71 7.46
N THR A 58 10.97 -3.79 6.62
CA THR A 58 11.80 -2.64 6.24
C THR A 58 11.02 -1.68 5.35
N GLN A 59 10.29 -2.22 4.37
CA GLN A 59 9.38 -1.45 3.52
C GLN A 59 8.30 -0.72 4.34
N ARG A 60 7.66 -1.42 5.29
CA ARG A 60 6.67 -0.83 6.20
C ARG A 60 7.26 0.26 7.06
N LYS A 61 8.44 0.02 7.66
CA LYS A 61 9.13 1.02 8.47
C LYS A 61 9.41 2.28 7.65
N LEU A 62 9.90 2.13 6.42
CA LEU A 62 10.22 3.27 5.55
C LEU A 62 8.96 4.07 5.16
N ALA A 63 7.86 3.39 4.82
CA ALA A 63 6.59 4.04 4.54
C ALA A 63 6.03 4.77 5.79
N ILE A 64 6.13 4.18 6.99
CA ILE A 64 5.73 4.85 8.25
C ILE A 64 6.58 6.11 8.47
N THR A 65 7.91 6.03 8.34
CA THR A 65 8.79 7.18 8.53
C THR A 65 8.38 8.32 7.60
N ARG A 66 8.15 8.03 6.32
CA ARG A 66 7.75 9.05 5.33
C ARG A 66 6.40 9.67 5.65
N ALA A 67 5.44 8.88 6.12
CA ALA A 67 4.13 9.39 6.53
C ALA A 67 4.26 10.34 7.72
N LEU A 68 5.10 9.99 8.69
CA LEU A 68 5.36 10.80 9.88
C LEU A 68 6.19 12.05 9.58
N ASP A 69 7.14 11.97 8.65
CA ASP A 69 7.91 13.13 8.18
C ASP A 69 6.97 14.13 7.48
N GLU A 70 6.04 13.65 6.66
CA GLU A 70 5.03 14.49 6.02
C GLU A 70 4.08 15.13 7.06
N LEU A 71 3.60 14.35 8.03
CA LEU A 71 2.82 14.86 9.16
C LEU A 71 3.57 15.90 9.98
N SER A 72 4.86 15.68 10.21
CA SER A 72 5.76 16.63 10.90
C SER A 72 5.79 17.97 10.19
N LEU A 73 5.97 17.94 8.86
CA LEU A 73 6.01 19.12 8.01
C LEU A 73 4.67 19.86 8.03
N GLN A 74 3.55 19.14 7.93
CA GLN A 74 2.21 19.73 7.98
C GLN A 74 1.90 20.41 9.31
N LEU A 75 2.39 19.84 10.43
CA LEU A 75 2.14 20.35 11.78
C LEU A 75 3.23 21.32 12.28
N GLY A 76 4.30 21.54 11.50
CA GLY A 76 5.42 22.40 11.91
C GLY A 76 6.22 21.85 13.11
N VAL A 77 6.22 20.54 13.31
CA VAL A 77 6.84 19.86 14.46
C VAL A 77 7.86 18.82 14.00
N LYS A 78 8.83 18.44 14.83
CA LYS A 78 9.81 17.39 14.52
C LYS A 78 9.37 16.07 15.19
N VAL A 79 9.02 15.03 14.42
CA VAL A 79 8.70 13.69 14.95
C VAL A 79 9.97 12.92 15.30
N GLU A 80 10.05 12.37 16.52
CA GLU A 80 10.99 11.32 16.88
C GLU A 80 10.26 9.96 16.91
N MET A 81 10.61 9.05 16.00
CA MET A 81 10.03 7.71 15.98
C MET A 81 10.70 6.78 17.00
N SER A 82 9.91 6.10 17.83
CA SER A 82 10.36 4.96 18.63
C SER A 82 9.81 3.66 18.04
N LEU A 83 10.71 2.79 17.59
CA LEU A 83 10.36 1.46 17.07
C LEU A 83 10.83 0.40 18.06
N THR A 84 9.90 -0.25 18.75
CA THR A 84 10.21 -1.37 19.64
C THR A 84 9.86 -2.67 18.94
N LYS A 85 10.91 -3.36 18.45
CA LYS A 85 10.79 -4.69 17.87
C LYS A 85 11.16 -5.72 18.95
N GLN A 86 10.19 -6.56 19.34
CA GLN A 86 10.44 -7.70 20.22
C GLN A 86 10.45 -8.98 19.38
N GLU A 87 11.62 -9.62 19.32
CA GLU A 87 11.81 -10.91 18.69
C GLU A 87 11.93 -11.96 19.80
N SER A 88 11.03 -12.95 19.81
CA SER A 88 11.14 -14.10 20.72
C SER A 88 11.28 -15.39 19.93
N TYR A 89 12.30 -16.17 20.26
CA TYR A 89 12.61 -17.46 19.62
C TYR A 89 12.60 -18.55 20.68
N LYS A 90 11.62 -19.47 20.62
CA LYS A 90 11.52 -20.61 21.54
C LYS A 90 11.05 -21.86 20.77
N ASN A 91 11.84 -22.94 20.81
CA ASN A 91 11.54 -24.25 20.20
C ASN A 91 11.01 -24.19 18.75
N GLY A 92 11.71 -23.48 17.85
CA GLY A 92 11.42 -23.49 16.41
C GLY A 92 10.16 -22.73 15.98
N ARG A 93 9.43 -22.08 16.92
CA ARG A 93 8.40 -21.08 16.60
C ARG A 93 8.92 -19.68 16.94
N GLY A 94 9.02 -18.83 15.92
CA GLY A 94 9.32 -17.41 16.07
C GLY A 94 8.03 -16.60 16.14
N SER A 95 7.90 -15.75 17.16
CA SER A 95 6.85 -14.72 17.21
C SER A 95 7.50 -13.35 17.12
N THR A 96 7.04 -12.52 16.18
CA THR A 96 7.50 -11.13 16.01
C THR A 96 6.37 -10.19 16.39
N GLN A 97 6.53 -9.50 17.52
CA GLN A 97 5.64 -8.43 17.94
C GLN A 97 6.32 -7.09 17.60
N MET A 98 5.66 -6.24 16.80
CA MET A 98 6.17 -4.93 16.42
C MET A 98 5.24 -3.85 16.97
N ASN A 99 5.74 -3.10 17.96
CA ASN A 99 5.07 -1.92 18.48
C ASN A 99 5.75 -0.68 17.89
N VAL A 100 4.95 0.15 17.22
CA VAL A 100 5.41 1.40 16.61
C VAL A 100 4.77 2.55 17.41
N GLY A 101 5.59 3.41 18.01
CA GLY A 101 5.12 4.60 18.72
C GLY A 101 5.90 5.83 18.27
N ALA A 102 5.20 6.90 17.89
CA ALA A 102 5.82 8.19 17.56
C ALA A 102 5.70 9.14 18.77
N SER A 103 6.78 9.84 19.13
CA SER A 103 6.81 10.85 20.20
C SER A 103 7.35 12.17 19.66
N TYR A 104 6.82 13.29 20.14
CA TYR A 104 7.02 14.61 19.53
C TYR A 104 7.63 15.57 20.55
N LYS A 105 8.72 16.27 20.19
CA LYS A 105 9.25 17.36 21.00
C LYS A 105 8.76 18.72 20.48
N THR A 106 7.57 19.09 20.93
CA THR A 106 7.18 20.50 21.10
C THR A 106 6.52 20.65 22.48
N LYS A 107 6.07 21.85 22.88
CA LYS A 107 5.27 22.00 24.10
C LYS A 107 3.99 21.14 24.12
N SER A 108 3.60 20.55 22.98
CA SER A 108 2.52 19.56 22.86
C SER A 108 3.02 18.29 22.15
N THR A 109 2.89 17.15 22.83
CA THR A 109 3.05 15.83 22.21
C THR A 109 1.86 15.60 21.27
N ILE A 110 2.12 15.47 19.97
CA ILE A 110 1.09 15.03 19.01
C ILE A 110 1.01 13.50 19.11
N THR A 111 -0.15 12.90 18.89
CA THR A 111 -0.29 11.44 18.82
C THR A 111 -0.86 11.11 17.46
N ALA A 112 -0.33 10.06 16.82
CA ALA A 112 -0.79 9.63 15.51
C ALA A 112 -0.77 8.11 15.42
N HIS A 113 -1.75 7.54 14.72
CA HIS A 113 -1.87 6.10 14.49
C HIS A 113 -1.95 5.77 13.00
N ILE A 114 -1.70 4.51 12.68
CA ILE A 114 -1.92 3.97 11.34
C ILE A 114 -3.42 3.74 11.17
N GLU A 115 -4.04 4.49 10.26
CA GLU A 115 -5.46 4.34 9.94
C GLU A 115 -5.67 3.25 8.89
N ALA A 116 -4.83 3.22 7.85
CA ALA A 116 -4.95 2.25 6.77
C ALA A 116 -3.61 1.89 6.12
N VAL A 117 -3.57 0.72 5.50
CA VAL A 117 -2.44 0.22 4.72
C VAL A 117 -2.96 -0.32 3.39
N HIS A 118 -2.28 0.03 2.29
CA HIS A 118 -2.59 -0.49 0.97
C HIS A 118 -1.30 -0.92 0.28
N GLU A 119 -1.31 -2.10 -0.32
CA GLU A 119 -0.22 -2.59 -1.16
C GLU A 119 -0.72 -2.66 -2.60
N ASP A 120 -0.04 -1.95 -3.49
CA ASP A 120 -0.25 -2.14 -4.92
C ASP A 120 0.46 -3.42 -5.35
N LYS A 121 -0.32 -4.41 -5.77
CA LYS A 121 0.19 -5.74 -6.19
C LYS A 121 1.00 -5.67 -7.49
N ILE A 122 0.83 -4.62 -8.29
CA ILE A 122 1.51 -4.47 -9.58
C ILE A 122 2.93 -3.91 -9.35
N SER A 123 3.04 -2.75 -8.69
CA SER A 123 4.34 -2.13 -8.40
C SER A 123 5.05 -2.76 -7.20
N GLY A 124 4.33 -3.44 -6.31
CA GLY A 124 4.82 -3.85 -5.00
C GLY A 124 5.06 -2.68 -4.06
N GLU A 125 4.48 -1.51 -4.33
CA GLU A 125 4.54 -0.33 -3.48
C GLU A 125 3.56 -0.43 -2.31
N LEU A 126 4.04 -0.07 -1.12
CA LEU A 126 3.27 -0.07 0.12
C LEU A 126 2.97 1.37 0.53
N PHE A 127 1.69 1.68 0.69
CA PHE A 127 1.18 2.96 1.15
C PHE A 127 0.64 2.81 2.57
N ILE A 128 0.98 3.77 3.44
CA ILE A 128 0.53 3.82 4.82
C ILE A 128 -0.08 5.19 5.08
N TRP A 129 -1.31 5.19 5.55
CA TRP A 129 -2.02 6.38 5.96
C TRP A 129 -1.92 6.54 7.48
N MET A 130 -1.29 7.63 7.90
CA MET A 130 -1.18 8.05 9.28
C MET A 130 -2.17 9.18 9.54
N VAL A 131 -2.84 9.16 10.69
CA VAL A 131 -3.82 10.17 11.10
C VAL A 131 -3.47 10.67 12.50
N VAL A 132 -3.66 11.96 12.74
CA VAL A 132 -3.52 12.59 14.06
C VAL A 132 -4.76 12.29 14.92
N ASP A 133 -4.54 11.99 16.20
CA ASP A 133 -5.59 11.87 17.21
C ASP A 133 -6.14 13.23 17.69
#